data_AF-A0A371LTN7-F1
#
_entry.id   AF-A0A371LTN7-F1
#
_cell.length_a   1.000
_cell.length_b   1.000
_cell.length_c   1.000
_cell.angle_alpha   90.00
_cell.angle_beta   90.00
_cell.angle_gamma   90.00
#
_symmetry.space_group_name_H-M   'P 1'
#
loop_
_entity.id
_entity.type
_entity.pdbx_description
1 polymer ?
#
loop_
_entity_poly.entity_id
_entity_poly.type
_entity_poly.pdbx_seq_one_letter_code
_entity_poly.pdbx_strand_id
1 'polypeptide(L)'
;MDIKKFLSESRAVSPVIGVILMVAITVILAAVIGTFVLGLGDQVGDTAPQASFSFNYNETSGDLIVTHESGDAIDGDLLTIAGNGLTVDTPDAFAGTDVKAGSSVTVTLTDVDNGDEVRLVWTSESGSNSATLQKYTYNA
;
A
#
# COMPACT_ATOMS: atom_id res chain seq x y z
N MET A 1 -23.43 -50.65 48.55
CA MET A 1 -23.29 -49.28 47.99
C MET A 1 -22.89 -49.44 46.54
N ASP A 2 -23.78 -49.11 45.61
CA ASP A 2 -23.60 -49.37 44.17
C ASP A 2 -22.80 -48.25 43.49
N ILE A 3 -21.50 -48.49 43.37
CA ILE A 3 -20.51 -47.58 42.77
C ILE A 3 -20.79 -47.36 41.26
N LYS A 4 -21.56 -48.26 40.63
CA LYS A 4 -21.95 -48.19 39.21
C LYS A 4 -22.99 -47.09 38.92
N LYS A 5 -23.75 -46.64 39.92
CA LYS A 5 -24.77 -45.59 39.75
C LYS A 5 -24.17 -44.18 39.71
N PHE A 6 -23.03 -43.97 40.36
CA PHE A 6 -22.29 -42.69 40.34
C PHE A 6 -21.51 -42.44 39.05
N LEU A 7 -21.09 -43.49 38.34
CA LEU A 7 -20.38 -43.39 37.06
C LEU A 7 -21.32 -43.31 35.84
N SER A 8 -22.62 -43.55 36.04
CA SER A 8 -23.66 -43.50 35.00
C SER A 8 -24.65 -42.34 35.17
N GLU A 9 -24.43 -41.47 36.16
CA GLU A 9 -24.95 -40.10 36.13
C GLU A 9 -24.12 -39.31 35.11
N SER A 10 -24.40 -39.57 33.83
CA SER A 10 -24.10 -38.64 32.76
C SER A 10 -24.56 -37.26 33.24
N ARG A 11 -23.61 -36.39 33.56
CA ARG A 11 -23.82 -34.96 33.70
C ARG A 11 -24.36 -34.48 32.35
N ALA A 12 -25.65 -34.65 32.15
CA ALA A 12 -26.40 -33.98 31.12
C ALA A 12 -26.30 -32.51 31.45
N VAL A 13 -25.36 -31.85 30.78
CA VAL A 13 -25.26 -30.40 30.78
C VAL A 13 -26.66 -29.89 30.49
N SER A 14 -27.21 -29.04 31.35
CA SER A 14 -28.61 -28.63 31.20
C SER A 14 -28.80 -28.03 29.79
N PRO A 15 -29.95 -28.26 29.13
CA PRO A 15 -30.19 -27.76 27.78
C PRO A 15 -29.87 -26.27 27.63
N VAL A 16 -30.09 -25.49 28.68
CA VAL A 16 -29.81 -24.05 28.74
C VAL A 16 -28.32 -23.73 28.79
N ILE A 17 -27.54 -24.47 29.60
CA ILE A 17 -26.08 -24.25 29.68
C ILE A 17 -25.42 -24.63 28.35
N GLY A 18 -25.91 -25.67 27.67
CA GLY A 18 -25.44 -26.04 26.34
C GLY A 18 -25.66 -24.93 25.31
N VAL A 19 -26.84 -24.32 25.31
CA VAL A 19 -27.17 -23.21 24.41
C VAL A 19 -26.32 -21.97 24.71
N ILE A 20 -26.18 -21.58 25.98
CA ILE A 20 -25.37 -20.41 26.36
C ILE A 20 -23.91 -20.62 25.95
N LEU A 21 -23.35 -21.81 26.18
CA LEU A 21 -21.97 -22.12 25.83
C LEU A 21 -21.75 -22.12 24.31
N MET A 22 -22.69 -22.67 23.55
CA MET A 22 -22.65 -22.64 22.08
C MET A 22 -22.69 -21.21 21.55
N VAL A 23 -23.60 -20.38 22.06
CA VAL A 23 -23.73 -18.97 21.63
C VAL A 23 -22.50 -18.16 22.04
N ALA A 24 -21.94 -18.38 23.22
CA ALA A 24 -20.76 -17.65 23.66
C ALA A 24 -19.56 -17.90 22.75
N ILE A 25 -19.29 -19.16 22.38
CA ILE A 25 -18.17 -19.51 21.50
C ILE A 25 -18.39 -18.94 20.10
N THR A 26 -19.61 -19.03 19.55
CA THR A 26 -19.87 -18.48 18.21
C THR A 26 -19.74 -16.96 18.17
N VAL A 27 -20.15 -16.24 19.22
CA VAL A 27 -19.96 -14.78 19.32
C VAL A 27 -18.47 -14.42 19.37
N ILE A 28 -17.67 -15.14 20.15
CA ILE A 28 -16.22 -14.91 20.22
C ILE A 28 -15.57 -15.18 18.85
N LEU A 29 -15.88 -16.33 18.23
CA LEU A 29 -15.31 -16.68 16.93
C LEU A 29 -15.72 -15.68 15.84
N ALA A 30 -16.99 -15.25 15.84
CA ALA A 30 -17.48 -14.25 14.90
C ALA A 30 -16.79 -12.90 15.09
N ALA A 31 -16.60 -12.45 16.34
CA ALA A 31 -15.88 -11.21 16.64
C ALA A 31 -14.42 -11.28 16.18
N VAL A 32 -13.72 -12.38 16.50
CA VAL A 32 -12.32 -12.60 16.11
C VAL A 32 -12.19 -12.58 14.58
N ILE A 33 -12.95 -13.42 13.87
CA ILE A 33 -12.91 -13.46 12.40
C ILE A 33 -13.31 -12.11 11.80
N GLY A 34 -14.30 -11.43 12.36
CA GLY A 34 -14.71 -10.09 11.93
C GLY A 34 -13.56 -9.08 11.99
N THR A 35 -12.79 -9.07 13.09
CA THR A 35 -11.61 -8.20 13.21
C THR A 35 -10.47 -8.60 12.27
N PHE A 36 -10.26 -9.90 12.02
CA PHE A 36 -9.28 -10.36 11.04
C PHE A 36 -9.67 -9.93 9.61
N VAL A 37 -10.92 -10.13 9.21
CA VAL A 37 -11.40 -9.75 7.87
C VAL A 37 -11.31 -8.23 7.67
N LEU A 38 -11.67 -7.43 8.69
CA LEU A 38 -11.53 -5.98 8.63
C LEU A 38 -10.05 -5.55 8.55
N GLY A 39 -9.17 -6.21 9.31
CA GLY A 39 -7.73 -5.95 9.28
C GLY A 39 -7.02 -6.37 7.97
N LEU A 40 -7.55 -7.35 7.24
CA LEU A 40 -7.10 -7.64 5.87
C LEU A 40 -7.55 -6.56 4.88
N GLY A 41 -8.70 -5.91 5.11
CA GLY A 41 -9.19 -4.82 4.26
C GLY A 41 -8.23 -3.64 4.20
N ASP A 42 -7.63 -3.26 5.34
CA ASP A 42 -6.60 -2.21 5.41
C ASP A 42 -5.35 -2.56 4.60
N GLN A 43 -4.98 -3.84 4.54
CA GLN A 43 -3.77 -4.30 3.84
C GLN A 43 -3.89 -4.33 2.32
N VAL A 44 -5.12 -4.39 1.78
CA VAL A 44 -5.36 -4.56 0.33
C VAL A 44 -5.10 -3.27 -0.47
N GLY A 45 -4.95 -2.12 0.17
CA GLY A 45 -4.64 -0.83 -0.49
C GLY A 45 -3.28 -0.22 -0.14
N ASP A 46 -2.54 -0.80 0.80
CA ASP A 46 -1.30 -0.22 1.33
C ASP A 46 -0.02 -0.89 0.77
N THR A 47 -0.13 -1.80 -0.20
CA THR A 47 1.07 -2.36 -0.85
C THR A 47 1.45 -1.51 -2.05
N ALA A 48 2.67 -0.95 -2.02
CA ALA A 48 3.18 -0.14 -3.13
C ALA A 48 3.30 -0.98 -4.42
N PRO A 49 2.84 -0.44 -5.57
CA PRO A 49 2.91 -1.13 -6.86
C PRO A 49 4.36 -1.41 -7.26
N GLN A 50 4.58 -2.48 -8.02
CA GLN A 50 5.89 -2.80 -8.56
C GLN A 50 5.98 -2.31 -10.01
N ALA A 51 6.62 -1.15 -10.19
CA ALA A 51 6.85 -0.55 -11.50
C ALA A 51 8.29 -0.06 -11.63
N SER A 52 8.81 -0.12 -12.86
CA SER A 52 10.11 0.42 -13.24
C SER A 52 9.92 1.66 -14.07
N PHE A 53 10.64 2.71 -13.72
CA PHE A 53 10.65 3.97 -14.46
C PHE A 53 12.02 4.18 -15.11
N SER A 54 12.08 5.04 -16.10
CA SER A 54 13.34 5.55 -16.66
C SER A 54 13.34 7.07 -16.54
N PHE A 55 14.53 7.62 -16.27
CA PHE A 55 14.74 9.05 -16.07
C PHE A 55 15.73 9.51 -17.12
N ASN A 56 15.33 10.47 -17.96
CA ASN A 56 16.18 11.07 -18.97
C ASN A 56 16.24 12.57 -18.72
N TYR A 57 17.39 13.03 -18.23
CA TYR A 57 17.62 14.45 -17.96
C TYR A 57 18.33 15.12 -19.13
N ASN A 58 17.77 16.22 -19.60
CA ASN A 58 18.34 17.07 -20.64
C ASN A 58 18.95 18.33 -20.00
N GLU A 59 20.26 18.35 -19.85
CA GLU A 59 21.00 19.46 -19.26
C GLU A 59 20.86 20.79 -20.02
N THR A 60 20.56 20.73 -21.32
CA THR A 60 20.43 21.94 -22.15
C THR A 60 19.11 22.66 -21.90
N SER A 61 18.03 21.93 -21.65
CA SER A 61 16.70 22.50 -21.38
C SER A 61 16.31 22.50 -19.90
N GLY A 62 17.00 21.73 -19.05
CA GLY A 62 16.63 21.52 -17.65
C GLY A 62 15.46 20.55 -17.48
N ASP A 63 15.07 19.84 -18.54
CA ASP A 63 13.91 18.95 -18.51
C ASP A 63 14.30 17.53 -18.13
N LEU A 64 13.51 16.93 -17.25
CA LEU A 64 13.56 15.52 -16.89
C LEU A 64 12.33 14.82 -17.46
N ILE A 65 12.57 13.87 -18.36
CA ILE A 65 11.54 12.98 -18.89
C ILE A 65 11.49 11.74 -18.00
N VAL A 66 10.35 11.51 -17.37
CA VAL A 66 10.08 10.32 -16.56
C VAL A 66 9.16 9.41 -17.36
N THR A 67 9.62 8.21 -17.67
CA THR A 67 8.86 7.23 -18.48
C THR A 67 8.61 5.97 -17.67
N HIS A 68 7.39 5.45 -17.72
CA HIS A 68 7.05 4.16 -17.14
C HIS A 68 7.45 3.04 -18.12
N GLU A 69 8.45 2.23 -17.76
CA GLU A 69 9.00 1.20 -18.64
C GLU A 69 8.19 -0.09 -18.56
N SER A 70 7.89 -0.56 -17.35
CA SER A 70 7.24 -1.86 -17.11
C SER A 70 6.68 -1.98 -15.70
N GLY A 71 5.81 -2.96 -15.47
CA GLY A 71 5.23 -3.25 -14.17
C GLY A 71 3.73 -2.96 -14.09
N ASP A 72 3.25 -2.79 -12.86
CA ASP A 72 1.84 -2.55 -12.57
C ASP A 72 1.38 -1.18 -13.09
N ALA A 73 0.11 -1.09 -13.50
CA ALA A 73 -0.49 0.21 -13.79
C ALA A 73 -0.73 0.98 -12.48
N ILE A 74 -0.47 2.27 -12.49
CA ILE A 74 -0.58 3.14 -11.30
C ILE A 74 -1.47 4.32 -11.64
N ASP A 75 -2.36 4.69 -10.73
CA ASP A 75 -3.08 5.96 -10.83
C ASP A 75 -2.10 7.11 -10.63
N GLY A 76 -2.02 8.00 -11.60
CA GLY A 76 -1.13 9.15 -11.57
C GLY A 76 -1.44 10.15 -10.45
N ASP A 77 -2.66 10.15 -9.90
CA ASP A 77 -3.01 10.94 -8.71
C ASP A 77 -2.30 10.48 -7.44
N LEU A 78 -1.79 9.24 -7.44
CA LEU A 78 -1.04 8.65 -6.33
C LEU A 78 0.48 8.82 -6.48
N LEU A 79 0.94 9.47 -7.55
CA LEU A 79 2.35 9.64 -7.86
C LEU A 79 2.78 11.10 -7.77
N THR A 80 3.83 11.34 -6.99
CA THR A 80 4.47 12.65 -6.87
C THR A 80 5.96 12.54 -7.14
N ILE A 81 6.48 13.45 -7.95
CA ILE A 81 7.90 13.60 -8.24
C ILE A 81 8.50 14.58 -7.24
N ALA A 82 9.33 14.08 -6.34
CA ALA A 82 9.96 14.85 -5.28
C ALA A 82 11.44 15.11 -5.57
N GLY A 83 11.85 16.37 -5.57
CA GLY A 83 13.25 16.78 -5.60
C GLY A 83 13.88 16.83 -4.21
N ASN A 84 15.18 16.57 -4.12
CA ASN A 84 16.01 16.78 -2.94
C ASN A 84 17.27 17.55 -3.36
N GLY A 85 17.38 18.80 -2.91
CA GLY A 85 18.43 19.74 -3.34
C GLY A 85 18.04 20.62 -4.53
N LEU A 86 17.01 20.22 -5.28
CA LEU A 86 16.49 20.93 -6.46
C LEU A 86 14.99 21.24 -6.35
N THR A 87 14.49 22.05 -7.27
CA THR A 87 13.05 22.35 -7.42
C THR A 87 12.45 21.66 -8.64
N VAL A 88 11.29 21.02 -8.46
CA VAL A 88 10.49 20.40 -9.53
C VAL A 88 9.27 21.29 -9.79
N ASP A 89 9.09 21.78 -11.02
CA ASP A 89 8.02 22.73 -11.36
C ASP A 89 6.62 22.11 -11.28
N THR A 90 6.48 20.88 -11.81
CA THR A 90 5.22 20.13 -11.83
C THR A 90 5.40 18.78 -11.13
N PRO A 91 5.42 18.72 -9.79
CA PRO A 91 5.67 17.49 -9.05
C PRO A 91 4.58 16.44 -9.28
N ASP A 92 3.33 16.86 -9.54
CA ASP A 92 2.19 15.97 -9.80
C ASP A 92 1.91 15.81 -11.31
N ALA A 93 2.96 15.78 -12.13
CA ALA A 93 2.82 15.75 -13.60
C ALA A 93 2.05 14.52 -14.14
N PHE A 94 1.92 13.46 -13.35
CA PHE A 94 1.14 12.28 -13.71
C PHE A 94 -0.36 12.39 -13.33
N ALA A 95 -0.76 13.39 -12.54
CA ALA A 95 -2.12 13.54 -12.04
C ALA A 95 -3.18 13.52 -13.16
N GLY A 96 -4.28 12.82 -12.90
CA GLY A 96 -5.40 12.63 -13.82
C GLY A 96 -5.12 11.66 -14.98
N THR A 97 -4.02 10.90 -14.93
CA THR A 97 -3.68 9.90 -15.97
C THR A 97 -3.50 8.51 -15.40
N ASP A 98 -3.91 7.50 -16.17
CA ASP A 98 -3.52 6.12 -15.90
C ASP A 98 -2.06 5.91 -16.37
N VAL A 99 -1.14 5.72 -15.44
CA VAL A 99 0.27 5.48 -15.76
C VAL A 99 0.48 4.01 -16.08
N LYS A 100 0.84 3.70 -17.33
CA LYS A 100 1.09 2.34 -17.84
C LYS A 100 2.42 2.31 -18.59
N ALA A 101 2.88 1.11 -18.95
CA ALA A 101 4.07 0.96 -19.78
C ALA A 101 3.97 1.81 -21.07
N GLY A 102 4.96 2.69 -21.26
CA GLY A 102 5.04 3.67 -22.35
C GLY A 102 4.51 5.06 -22.01
N SER A 103 3.81 5.26 -20.88
CA SER A 103 3.40 6.59 -20.42
C SER A 103 4.64 7.39 -19.99
N SER A 104 4.71 8.65 -20.41
CA SER A 104 5.79 9.56 -20.00
C SER A 104 5.27 10.95 -19.70
N VAL A 105 5.97 11.63 -18.80
CA VAL A 105 5.75 13.04 -18.49
C VAL A 105 7.08 13.76 -18.51
N THR A 106 7.04 15.05 -18.79
CA THR A 106 8.22 15.92 -18.73
C THR A 106 8.03 16.88 -17.58
N VAL A 107 9.02 16.97 -16.71
CA VAL A 107 9.07 17.96 -15.63
C VAL A 107 10.32 18.80 -15.79
N THR A 108 10.23 20.10 -15.54
CA THR A 108 11.39 20.97 -15.54
C THR A 108 12.00 20.99 -14.14
N LEU A 109 13.31 20.76 -14.06
CA LEU A 109 14.10 20.87 -12.85
C LEU A 109 14.83 22.22 -12.84
N THR A 110 14.87 22.85 -11.69
CA THR A 110 15.59 24.11 -11.47
C THR A 110 16.49 23.99 -10.25
N ASP A 111 17.55 24.79 -10.21
CA ASP A 111 18.59 24.76 -9.17
C ASP A 111 19.24 23.37 -9.03
N VAL A 112 19.55 22.72 -10.16
CA VAL A 112 20.14 21.37 -10.18
C VAL A 112 21.64 21.44 -9.95
N ASP A 113 22.11 20.87 -8.86
CA ASP A 113 23.51 20.73 -8.48
C ASP A 113 23.95 19.25 -8.46
N ASN A 114 25.26 19.03 -8.59
CA ASN A 114 25.84 17.69 -8.57
C ASN A 114 25.57 16.98 -7.23
N GLY A 115 24.93 15.81 -7.30
CA GLY A 115 24.53 15.02 -6.14
C GLY A 115 23.06 15.18 -5.76
N ASP A 116 22.31 16.06 -6.42
CA ASP A 116 20.87 16.19 -6.19
C ASP A 116 20.11 14.95 -6.65
N GLU A 117 18.99 14.68 -5.98
CA GLU A 117 18.17 13.50 -6.24
C GLU A 117 16.74 13.88 -6.63
N VAL A 118 16.21 13.18 -7.63
CA VAL A 118 14.79 13.15 -7.96
C VAL A 118 14.25 11.78 -7.57
N ARG A 119 13.11 11.75 -6.89
CA ARG A 119 12.44 10.54 -6.43
C ARG A 119 11.03 10.51 -6.96
N LEU A 120 10.61 9.35 -7.46
CA LEU A 120 9.21 9.09 -7.72
C LEU A 120 8.61 8.43 -6.49
N VAL A 121 7.67 9.12 -5.85
CA VAL A 121 7.02 8.71 -4.61
C VAL A 121 5.59 8.31 -4.92
N TRP A 122 5.22 7.12 -4.50
CA TRP A 122 3.83 6.66 -4.47
C TRP A 122 3.26 6.86 -3.07
N THR A 123 2.02 7.33 -2.99
CA THR A 123 1.25 7.44 -1.74
C THR A 123 -0.02 6.63 -1.89
N SER A 124 -0.38 5.83 -0.88
CA SER A 124 -1.62 5.04 -0.93
C SER A 124 -2.85 5.96 -0.94
N GLU A 125 -3.98 5.48 -1.47
CA GLU A 125 -5.24 6.24 -1.52
C GLU A 125 -5.69 6.71 -0.12
N SER A 126 -5.36 5.94 0.93
CA SER A 126 -5.65 6.27 2.32
C SER A 126 -4.70 7.32 2.89
N GLY A 127 -3.59 7.62 2.21
CA GLY A 127 -2.48 8.45 2.70
C GLY A 127 -1.68 7.80 3.84
N SER A 128 -1.98 6.55 4.20
CA SER A 128 -1.38 5.89 5.37
C SER A 128 -0.02 5.29 5.08
N ASN A 129 0.27 5.01 3.80
CA ASN A 129 1.55 4.48 3.37
C ASN A 129 2.13 5.30 2.21
N SER A 130 3.45 5.38 2.15
CA SER A 130 4.17 5.96 1.01
C SER A 130 5.45 5.19 0.75
N ALA A 131 5.85 5.10 -0.52
CA ALA A 131 7.05 4.41 -0.93
C ALA A 131 7.74 5.17 -2.06
N THR A 132 9.08 5.24 -2.01
CA THR A 132 9.85 5.68 -3.17
C THR A 132 9.97 4.50 -4.14
N LEU A 133 9.36 4.62 -5.32
CA LEU A 133 9.40 3.60 -6.35
C LEU A 133 10.76 3.58 -7.05
N GLN A 134 11.27 4.77 -7.38
CA GLN A 134 12.57 4.89 -8.01
C GLN A 134 13.22 6.24 -7.71
N LYS A 135 14.54 6.27 -7.81
CA LYS A 135 15.35 7.47 -7.66
C LYS A 135 16.29 7.68 -8.84
N TYR A 136 16.56 8.93 -9.14
CA TYR A 136 17.56 9.40 -10.08
C TYR A 136 18.47 10.39 -9.36
N THR A 137 19.78 10.22 -9.48
CA THR A 137 20.78 11.14 -8.92
C THR A 137 21.45 11.85 -10.07
N TYR A 138 21.42 13.18 -10.07
CA TYR A 138 22.15 13.97 -11.03
C TYR A 138 23.65 13.95 -10.69
N ASN A 139 24.46 13.61 -11.69
CA ASN A 139 25.92 13.62 -11.59
C ASN A 139 26.46 14.38 -12.81
N ALA A 140 27.16 15.49 -12.57
CA ALA A 140 27.79 16.33 -13.60
C ALA A 140 29.22 15.89 -13.90
#